data_AF-A0A2N2DJI3-F1
#
_entry.id   AF-A0A2N2DJI3-F1
#
_cell.length_a   1.000
_cell.length_b   1.000
_cell.length_c   1.000
_cell.angle_alpha   90.00
_cell.angle_beta   90.00
_cell.angle_gamma   90.00
#
_symmetry.space_group_name_H-M   'P 1'
#
loop_
_entity.id
_entity.type
_entity.pdbx_description
1 polymer ?
#
loop_
_entity_poly.entity_id
_entity_poly.type
_entity_poly.pdbx_seq_one_letter_code
_entity_poly.pdbx_strand_id
1 'polypeptide(L)'
;MPELKFTVVNGKNKWPGKVTRFKNHGSHYAVHAESRSGITFIIGEYEPGWFISVPAYGIGADLSSYPTDIFYNTESLVRNGMNKVDAVTVAYAINALAQAGMI
;
A
#
# COMPACT_ATOMS: atom_id res chain seq x y z
N MET A 1 -4.91 -2.81 -16.37
CA MET A 1 -5.27 -1.38 -16.25
C MET A 1 -4.10 -0.51 -16.69
N PRO A 2 -4.31 0.75 -17.08
CA PRO A 2 -3.22 1.71 -17.20
C PRO A 2 -2.51 1.89 -15.85
N GLU A 3 -1.22 2.25 -15.90
CA GLU A 3 -0.42 2.46 -14.69
C GLU A 3 -0.97 3.65 -13.87
N LEU A 4 -1.15 3.46 -12.56
CA LEU A 4 -1.50 4.55 -11.64
C LEU A 4 -0.23 5.13 -11.01
N LYS A 5 0.15 6.34 -11.41
CA LYS A 5 1.35 7.01 -10.90
C LYS A 5 1.07 7.75 -9.59
N PHE A 6 2.03 7.74 -8.68
CA PHE A 6 2.00 8.51 -7.45
C PHE A 6 3.40 9.03 -7.10
N THR A 7 3.47 10.00 -6.19
CA THR A 7 4.73 10.52 -5.66
C THR A 7 4.78 10.26 -4.17
N VAL A 8 5.81 9.54 -3.73
CA VAL A 8 6.05 9.29 -2.32
C VAL A 8 6.76 10.50 -1.71
N VAL A 9 6.31 10.93 -0.52
CA VAL A 9 6.96 11.98 0.27
C VAL A 9 7.32 11.42 1.65
N ASN A 10 8.61 11.48 2.00
CA ASN A 10 9.14 11.05 3.30
C ASN A 10 10.13 12.10 3.82
N GLY A 11 9.64 13.01 4.66
CA GLY A 11 10.40 14.20 5.07
C GLY A 11 10.75 15.07 3.86
N LYS A 12 12.05 15.36 3.67
CA LYS A 12 12.54 16.11 2.50
C LYS A 12 12.70 15.26 1.24
N ASN A 13 12.64 13.93 1.36
CA ASN A 13 12.85 13.03 0.24
C ASN A 13 11.55 12.81 -0.53
N LYS A 14 11.65 12.80 -1.85
CA LYS A 14 10.56 12.45 -2.76
C LYS A 14 11.04 11.46 -3.81
N TRP A 15 10.19 10.51 -4.17
CA TRP A 15 10.47 9.61 -5.29
C TRP A 15 9.18 9.20 -5.98
N PRO A 16 9.22 8.93 -7.30
CA PRO A 16 8.07 8.44 -8.03
C PRO A 16 7.77 6.98 -7.66
N GLY A 17 6.50 6.63 -7.71
CA GLY A 17 6.03 5.25 -7.68
C GLY A 17 4.87 5.07 -8.65
N LYS A 18 4.54 3.81 -8.95
CA LYS A 18 3.41 3.46 -9.79
C LYS A 18 2.82 2.12 -9.40
N VAL A 19 1.51 1.96 -9.54
CA VAL A 19 0.85 0.65 -9.53
C VAL A 19 0.81 0.14 -10.96
N THR A 20 1.47 -0.99 -11.21
CA THR A 20 1.54 -1.62 -12.55
C THR A 20 0.61 -2.81 -12.68
N ARG A 21 0.18 -3.41 -11.56
CA ARG A 21 -0.83 -4.48 -11.55
C ARG A 21 -1.84 -4.24 -10.44
N PHE A 22 -3.11 -4.40 -10.79
CA PHE A 22 -4.24 -4.33 -9.86
C PHE A 22 -5.26 -5.37 -10.29
N LYS A 23 -5.68 -6.23 -9.34
CA LYS A 23 -6.70 -7.25 -9.56
C LYS A 23 -7.68 -7.23 -8.41
N ASN A 24 -8.95 -6.96 -8.72
CA ASN A 24 -10.06 -7.04 -7.78
C ASN A 24 -10.58 -8.49 -7.70
N HIS A 25 -10.65 -9.06 -6.50
CA HIS A 25 -11.17 -10.40 -6.21
C HIS A 25 -12.54 -10.39 -5.52
N GLY A 26 -13.22 -9.25 -5.47
CA GLY A 26 -14.49 -9.04 -4.79
C GLY A 26 -14.28 -8.51 -3.37
N SER A 27 -13.76 -9.35 -2.48
CA SER A 27 -13.52 -8.99 -1.07
C SER A 27 -12.13 -8.41 -0.78
N HIS A 28 -11.20 -8.54 -1.73
CA HIS A 28 -9.82 -8.10 -1.57
C HIS A 28 -9.19 -7.80 -2.93
N TYR A 29 -8.01 -7.19 -2.90
CA TYR A 29 -7.28 -6.72 -4.06
C TYR A 29 -5.85 -7.21 -4.03
N ALA A 30 -5.37 -7.73 -5.15
CA ALA A 30 -3.95 -8.03 -5.35
C ALA A 30 -3.31 -6.89 -6.15
N VAL A 31 -2.25 -6.29 -5.58
CA VAL A 31 -1.60 -5.09 -6.10
C VAL A 31 -0.11 -5.36 -6.30
N HIS A 32 0.44 -4.84 -7.40
CA HIS A 32 1.88 -4.71 -7.59
C HIS A 32 2.23 -3.23 -7.77
N ALA A 33 3.06 -2.72 -6.86
CA ALA A 33 3.58 -1.36 -6.90
C ALA A 33 5.08 -1.37 -7.17
N GLU A 34 5.53 -0.49 -8.06
CA GLU A 34 6.92 -0.27 -8.41
C GLU A 34 7.37 1.12 -7.98
N SER A 35 8.57 1.18 -7.44
CA SER A 35 9.23 2.39 -6.97
C SER A 35 10.74 2.17 -7.14
N ARG A 36 11.53 2.30 -6.06
CA ARG A 36 12.93 1.83 -6.02
C ARG A 36 13.05 0.30 -6.03
N SER A 37 11.99 -0.38 -5.60
CA SER A 37 11.79 -1.82 -5.60
C SER A 37 10.36 -2.14 -6.09
N GLY A 38 10.10 -3.40 -6.46
CA GLY A 38 8.76 -3.88 -6.80
C GLY A 38 8.17 -4.70 -5.64
N ILE A 39 6.97 -4.33 -5.19
CA ILE A 39 6.31 -4.93 -4.02
C ILE A 39 4.93 -5.45 -4.44
N THR A 40 4.68 -6.74 -4.18
CA THR A 40 3.34 -7.33 -4.36
C THR A 40 2.68 -7.47 -3.00
N PHE A 41 1.47 -6.95 -2.86
CA PHE A 41 0.69 -7.03 -1.64
C PHE A 41 -0.79 -7.29 -1.93
N ILE A 42 -1.49 -7.80 -0.92
CA ILE A 42 -2.91 -8.08 -0.93
C ILE A 42 -3.54 -7.20 0.15
N ILE A 43 -4.62 -6.48 -0.17
CA ILE A 43 -5.36 -5.66 0.78
C ILE A 43 -6.86 -5.98 0.70
N GLY A 44 -7.58 -5.78 1.79
CA GLY A 44 -9.04 -5.90 1.80
C GLY A 44 -9.65 -5.28 3.03
N GLU A 45 -10.95 -5.02 2.98
CA GLU A 45 -11.71 -4.52 4.11
C GLU A 45 -12.15 -5.69 5.01
N TYR A 46 -12.17 -5.46 6.32
CA TYR A 46 -12.67 -6.37 7.34
C TYR A 46 -13.24 -5.54 8.51
N GLU A 47 -13.91 -6.18 9.48
CA GLU A 47 -14.77 -5.48 10.46
C GLU A 47 -14.15 -4.23 11.15
N PRO A 48 -12.89 -4.23 11.63
CA PRO A 48 -12.30 -3.05 12.26
C PRO A 48 -11.61 -2.07 11.27
N GLY A 49 -11.48 -2.38 9.98
CA GLY A 49 -10.81 -1.53 9.00
C GLY A 49 -10.30 -2.26 7.78
N TRP A 50 -9.03 -2.07 7.43
CA TRP A 50 -8.39 -2.72 6.28
C TRP A 50 -7.26 -3.64 6.75
N PHE A 51 -6.98 -4.70 6.02
CA PHE A 51 -5.80 -5.52 6.27
C PHE A 51 -4.86 -5.47 5.07
N ILE A 52 -3.60 -5.83 5.32
CA ILE A 52 -2.61 -6.07 4.27
C ILE A 52 -1.84 -7.37 4.53
N SER A 53 -1.52 -8.08 3.45
CA SER A 53 -0.55 -9.16 3.42
C SER A 53 0.51 -8.88 2.35
N VAL A 54 1.79 -9.01 2.70
CA VAL A 54 2.94 -8.91 1.79
C VAL A 54 3.71 -10.24 1.85
N PRO A 55 3.31 -11.25 1.06
CA PRO A 55 3.80 -12.62 1.22
C PRO A 55 5.31 -12.77 1.07
N ALA A 56 5.92 -12.01 0.14
CA ALA A 56 7.36 -12.05 -0.12
C ALA A 56 8.21 -11.64 1.10
N TYR A 57 7.61 -10.92 2.07
CA TYR A 57 8.26 -10.48 3.30
C TYR A 57 7.72 -11.20 4.54
N GLY A 58 6.73 -12.09 4.40
CA GLY A 58 6.06 -12.72 5.54
C GLY A 58 5.33 -11.73 6.45
N ILE A 59 4.88 -10.59 5.90
CA ILE A 59 4.25 -9.50 6.66
C ILE A 59 2.74 -9.56 6.51
N GLY A 60 2.04 -9.48 7.63
CA GLY A 60 0.61 -9.18 7.71
C GLY A 60 0.40 -8.05 8.71
N ALA A 61 -0.50 -7.12 8.42
CA ALA A 61 -0.76 -5.98 9.31
C ALA A 61 -2.19 -5.47 9.17
N ASP A 62 -2.68 -4.87 10.24
CA ASP A 62 -3.87 -4.02 10.19
C ASP A 62 -3.51 -2.69 9.51
N LEU A 63 -4.46 -2.14 8.77
CA LEU A 63 -4.43 -0.82 8.18
C LEU A 63 -5.57 0.01 8.78
N SER A 64 -5.46 1.32 8.63
CA SER A 64 -6.50 2.26 9.04
C SER A 64 -7.82 1.94 8.35
N SER A 65 -8.94 2.20 9.03
CA SER A 65 -10.27 2.21 8.41
C SER A 65 -10.36 3.22 7.25
N TYR A 66 -9.42 4.17 7.18
CA TYR A 66 -9.24 5.09 6.06
C TYR A 66 -7.98 4.72 5.27
N PRO A 67 -8.08 4.08 4.09
CA PRO A 67 -6.92 3.73 3.25
C PRO A 67 -6.01 4.92 2.88
N THR A 68 -6.54 6.14 2.94
CA THR A 68 -5.82 7.39 2.70
C THR A 68 -4.94 7.85 3.88
N ASP A 69 -5.02 7.19 5.05
CA ASP A 69 -4.18 7.51 6.22
C ASP A 69 -2.77 6.94 6.05
N ILE A 70 -1.94 7.71 5.37
CA ILE A 70 -0.55 7.34 5.08
C ILE A 70 0.26 7.17 6.37
N PHE A 71 0.02 7.99 7.40
CA PHE A 71 0.80 7.97 8.63
C PHE A 71 0.57 6.68 9.40
N TYR A 72 -0.69 6.36 9.69
CA TYR A 72 -1.03 5.14 10.41
C TYR A 72 -0.61 3.88 9.63
N ASN A 73 -0.93 3.84 8.33
CA ASN A 73 -0.61 2.68 7.49
C ASN A 73 0.90 2.44 7.42
N THR A 74 1.70 3.51 7.37
CA THR A 74 3.16 3.40 7.44
C THR A 74 3.62 2.85 8.79
N GLU A 75 3.11 3.41 9.91
CA GLU A 75 3.51 2.94 11.24
C GLU A 75 3.15 1.48 11.46
N SER A 76 1.95 1.05 11.06
CA SER A 76 1.51 -0.34 11.22
C SER A 76 2.41 -1.31 10.45
N LEU A 77 2.74 -0.99 9.19
CA LEU A 77 3.66 -1.81 8.39
C LEU A 77 5.06 -1.89 9.01
N VAL A 78 5.58 -0.77 9.53
CA VAL A 78 6.89 -0.74 10.20
C VAL A 78 6.87 -1.56 11.49
N ARG A 79 5.83 -1.45 12.31
CA ARG A 79 5.67 -2.25 13.54
C ARG A 79 5.62 -3.75 13.25
N ASN A 80 5.09 -4.15 12.10
CA ASN A 80 5.04 -5.53 11.63
C ASN A 80 6.30 -5.96 10.83
N GLY A 81 7.40 -5.21 10.92
CA GLY A 81 8.71 -5.63 10.42
C GLY A 81 9.05 -5.16 9.01
N MET A 82 8.21 -4.36 8.36
CA MET A 82 8.56 -3.75 7.07
C MET A 82 9.59 -2.63 7.27
N ASN A 83 10.60 -2.55 6.41
CA ASN A 83 11.49 -1.38 6.44
C ASN A 83 10.71 -0.11 6.07
N LYS A 84 11.16 1.03 6.60
CA LYS A 84 10.44 2.31 6.47
C LYS A 84 10.26 2.78 5.02
N VAL A 85 11.19 2.50 4.12
CA VAL A 85 11.12 2.97 2.73
C VAL A 85 10.02 2.22 1.98
N ASP A 86 9.96 0.91 2.15
CA ASP A 86 8.93 0.06 1.55
C ASP A 86 7.56 0.34 2.20
N ALA A 87 7.50 0.49 3.53
CA ALA A 87 6.26 0.81 4.25
C ALA A 87 5.61 2.10 3.75
N VAL A 88 6.40 3.17 3.63
CA VAL A 88 5.90 4.44 3.08
C VAL A 88 5.48 4.24 1.61
N THR A 89 6.24 3.51 0.79
CA THR A 89 5.88 3.27 -0.62
C THR A 89 4.53 2.55 -0.74
N VAL A 90 4.31 1.50 0.07
CA VAL A 90 3.05 0.75 0.10
C VAL A 90 1.89 1.62 0.58
N ALA A 91 2.08 2.41 1.65
CA ALA A 91 1.05 3.31 2.16
C ALA A 91 0.63 4.36 1.10
N TYR A 92 1.57 4.92 0.35
CA TYR A 92 1.27 5.85 -0.75
C TYR A 92 0.57 5.16 -1.93
N ALA A 93 0.91 3.90 -2.24
CA ALA A 93 0.22 3.12 -3.26
C ALA A 93 -1.25 2.88 -2.87
N ILE A 94 -1.50 2.50 -1.62
CA ILE A 94 -2.86 2.32 -1.07
C ILE A 94 -3.64 3.64 -1.14
N ASN A 95 -3.05 4.73 -0.66
CA ASN A 95 -3.68 6.05 -0.75
C ASN A 95 -4.01 6.43 -2.20
N ALA A 96 -3.11 6.19 -3.16
CA ALA A 96 -3.36 6.51 -4.56
C ALA A 96 -4.54 5.72 -5.13
N LEU A 97 -4.65 4.42 -4.80
CA LEU A 97 -5.77 3.58 -5.22
C LEU A 97 -7.10 4.09 -4.65
N ALA A 98 -7.12 4.47 -3.37
CA ALA A 98 -8.30 4.99 -2.70
C ALA A 98 -8.73 6.35 -3.27
N GLN A 99 -7.79 7.26 -3.52
CA GLN A 99 -8.05 8.55 -4.17
C GLN A 99 -8.56 8.39 -5.61
N ALA A 100 -8.18 7.31 -6.29
CA ALA A 100 -8.67 6.96 -7.61
C ALA A 100 -10.04 6.24 -7.60
N GLY A 101 -10.63 5.98 -6.43
CA GLY A 101 -11.91 5.27 -6.29
C GLY A 101 -11.84 3.80 -6.69
N MET A 102 -10.65 3.19 -6.61
CA MET A 102 -10.45 1.81 -7.05
C MET A 102 -10.59 0.78 -5.93
N ILE A 103 -10.39 1.22 -4.69
CA ILE A 103 -10.54 0.45 -3.45
C ILE A 103 -11.37 1.26 -2.47
#